data_AF-A0A845X2T0-F1
#
_entry.id   AF-A0A845X2T0-F1
#
_cell.length_a   1.000
_cell.length_b   1.000
_cell.length_c   1.000
_cell.angle_alpha   90.00
_cell.angle_beta   90.00
_cell.angle_gamma   90.00
#
_symmetry.space_group_name_H-M   'P 1'
#
loop_
_entity.id
_entity.type
_entity.pdbx_description
1 polymer ?
#
loop_
_entity_poly.entity_id
_entity_poly.type
_entity_poly.pdbx_seq_one_letter_code
_entity_poly.pdbx_strand_id
1 'polypeptide(L)'
;MEGCKLTELKVHSQHNCYRISPEEMQKLEQEVSVSTQLAVGTYVVRIRSGAFNYAQGNEQAGEPLVILWLYGGWFKNLKTDQAVPSTWSTLNGYDDTLTLEVLEPTTLCAFFFDTFVDDNRGEVVLSVVKI
;
A
#
# COMPACT_ATOMS: atom_id res chain seq x y z
N MET A 1 -16.14 28.23 -25.12
CA MET A 1 -15.27 27.43 -24.24
C MET A 1 -15.61 27.83 -22.82
N GLU A 2 -16.46 27.05 -22.15
CA GLU A 2 -16.78 27.28 -20.74
C GLU A 2 -15.49 27.20 -19.92
N GLY A 3 -15.30 28.18 -19.02
CA GLY A 3 -14.07 28.37 -18.28
C GLY A 3 -13.80 27.22 -17.31
N CYS A 4 -12.54 26.77 -17.26
CA CYS A 4 -12.08 25.81 -16.26
C CYS A 4 -12.31 26.40 -14.86
N LYS A 5 -13.05 25.69 -13.99
CA LYS A 5 -13.24 26.05 -12.59
C LYS A 5 -12.22 25.28 -11.75
N LEU A 6 -11.22 25.98 -11.21
CA LEU A 6 -10.31 25.42 -10.22
C LEU A 6 -11.00 25.34 -8.85
N THR A 7 -10.87 24.19 -8.19
CA THR A 7 -11.27 24.00 -6.79
C THR A 7 -10.07 23.46 -6.01
N GLU A 8 -9.74 24.09 -4.89
CA GLU A 8 -8.60 23.72 -4.06
C GLU A 8 -9.07 23.09 -2.74
N LEU A 9 -8.41 22.01 -2.32
CA LEU A 9 -8.60 21.39 -1.01
C LEU A 9 -7.27 21.45 -0.24
N LYS A 10 -7.31 21.84 1.03
CA LYS A 10 -6.14 21.82 1.93
C LYS A 10 -6.28 20.63 2.88
N VAL A 11 -5.26 19.79 2.93
CA VAL A 11 -5.21 18.62 3.82
C VAL A 11 -4.14 18.86 4.88
N HIS A 12 -4.56 18.98 6.14
CA HIS A 12 -3.67 19.24 7.27
C HIS A 12 -3.33 17.93 8.00
N SER A 13 -2.04 17.64 8.17
CA SER A 13 -1.55 16.37 8.71
C SER A 13 -2.00 16.04 10.13
N GLN A 14 -2.47 17.03 10.91
CA GLN A 14 -3.01 16.80 12.25
C GLN A 14 -4.54 16.82 12.32
N HIS A 15 -5.20 17.63 11.49
CA HIS A 15 -6.65 17.82 11.56
C HIS A 15 -7.42 16.91 10.59
N ASN A 16 -6.75 16.43 9.55
CA ASN A 16 -7.30 15.56 8.52
C ASN A 16 -6.55 14.21 8.52
N CYS A 17 -6.28 13.68 9.70
CA CYS A 17 -5.55 12.42 9.88
C CYS A 17 -6.38 11.47 10.74
N TYR A 18 -6.66 10.29 10.22
CA TYR A 18 -7.19 9.19 11.02
C TYR A 18 -6.02 8.52 11.76
N ARG A 19 -6.08 8.52 13.09
CA ARG A 19 -5.03 7.93 13.92
C ARG A 19 -5.36 6.46 14.18
N ILE A 20 -4.46 5.58 13.76
CA ILE A 20 -4.47 4.16 14.14
C ILE A 20 -3.84 4.04 15.54
N SER A 21 -4.50 3.33 16.45
CA SER A 21 -4.00 3.13 17.82
C SER A 21 -2.77 2.20 17.83
N PRO A 22 -1.94 2.24 18.90
CA PRO A 22 -0.84 1.29 19.04
C PRO A 22 -1.30 -0.19 19.00
N GLU A 23 -2.45 -0.49 19.61
CA GLU A 23 -3.03 -1.83 19.61
C GLU A 23 -3.48 -2.25 18.20
N GLU A 24 -4.08 -1.33 17.44
CA GLU A 24 -4.45 -1.56 16.05
C GLU A 24 -3.22 -1.76 15.17
N MET A 25 -2.15 -0.99 15.38
CA MET A 25 -0.88 -1.17 14.66
C MET A 25 -0.23 -2.51 14.99
N GLN A 26 -0.24 -2.93 16.25
CA GLN A 26 0.29 -4.23 16.65
C GLN A 26 -0.50 -5.37 16.00
N LYS A 27 -1.83 -5.29 16.03
CA LYS A 27 -2.71 -6.26 15.37
C LYS A 27 -2.46 -6.30 13.86
N LEU A 28 -2.30 -5.13 13.24
CA LEU A 28 -1.99 -5.01 11.82
C LEU A 28 -0.70 -5.77 11.48
N GLU A 29 0.35 -5.55 12.26
CA GLU A 29 1.66 -6.19 12.07
C GLU A 29 1.63 -7.70 12.29
N GLN A 30 0.97 -8.15 13.36
CA GLN A 30 1.09 -9.53 13.87
C GLN A 30 0.00 -10.48 13.35
N GLU A 31 -1.17 -9.96 12.99
CA GLU A 31 -2.36 -10.79 12.68
C GLU A 31 -2.95 -10.54 11.30
N VAL A 32 -2.86 -9.31 10.77
CA VAL A 32 -3.57 -8.92 9.54
C VAL A 32 -2.67 -8.94 8.31
N SER A 33 -1.47 -8.37 8.41
CA SER A 33 -0.59 -8.22 7.27
C SER A 33 0.14 -9.51 6.90
N VAL A 34 0.38 -9.71 5.61
CA VAL A 34 1.46 -10.59 5.15
C VAL A 34 2.73 -9.76 5.01
N SER A 35 3.89 -10.33 5.34
CA SER A 35 5.14 -9.58 5.34
C SER A 35 6.34 -10.36 4.82
N THR A 36 7.36 -9.63 4.38
CA THR A 36 8.67 -10.18 4.02
C THR A 36 9.78 -9.20 4.40
N GLN A 37 10.97 -9.73 4.65
CA GLN A 37 12.18 -8.93 4.83
C GLN A 37 12.84 -8.65 3.49
N LEU A 38 13.28 -7.41 3.30
CA LEU A 38 14.05 -6.96 2.14
C LEU A 38 15.49 -6.69 2.59
N ALA A 39 16.45 -7.40 1.99
CA ALA A 39 17.86 -7.08 2.14
C ALA A 39 18.24 -5.87 1.27
N VAL A 40 19.41 -5.26 1.49
CA VAL A 40 19.93 -4.16 0.67
C VAL A 40 19.90 -4.50 -0.83
N GLY A 41 19.40 -3.57 -1.64
CA GLY A 41 19.31 -3.67 -3.10
C GLY A 41 18.06 -2.99 -3.67
N THR A 42 17.87 -3.11 -4.98
CA THR A 42 16.73 -2.47 -5.67
C THR A 42 15.61 -3.47 -5.89
N TYR A 43 14.38 -3.06 -5.62
CA TYR A 43 13.20 -3.92 -5.72
C TYR A 43 12.09 -3.28 -6.53
N VAL A 44 11.32 -4.13 -7.22
CA VAL A 44 10.04 -3.80 -7.83
C VAL A 44 8.96 -4.64 -7.17
N VAL A 45 7.97 -3.96 -6.59
CA VAL A 45 6.79 -4.56 -5.95
C VAL A 45 5.57 -4.26 -6.81
N ARG A 46 4.76 -5.28 -7.13
CA ARG A 46 3.53 -5.12 -7.92
C ARG A 46 2.54 -6.26 -7.66
N ILE A 47 1.30 -6.08 -8.06
CA ILE A 47 0.33 -7.18 -8.16
C ILE A 47 0.70 -8.04 -9.37
N ARG A 48 0.89 -9.34 -9.16
CA ARG A 48 1.21 -10.30 -10.22
C ARG A 48 -0.04 -10.93 -10.81
N SER A 49 -1.01 -11.28 -9.96
CA SER A 49 -2.22 -12.01 -10.33
C SER A 49 -3.24 -11.96 -9.21
N GLY A 50 -4.43 -12.49 -9.48
CA GLY A 50 -5.54 -12.56 -8.55
C GLY A 50 -6.61 -11.52 -8.89
N ALA A 51 -7.66 -11.50 -8.09
CA ALA A 51 -8.75 -10.56 -8.22
C ALA A 51 -9.33 -10.27 -6.83
N PHE A 52 -9.80 -9.04 -6.65
CA PHE A 52 -10.36 -8.59 -5.38
C PHE A 52 -11.65 -7.78 -5.63
N ASN A 53 -12.60 -7.83 -4.70
CA ASN A 53 -13.81 -7.02 -4.74
C ASN A 53 -14.30 -6.69 -3.31
N TYR A 54 -14.66 -5.41 -3.10
CA TYR A 54 -15.24 -4.83 -1.87
C TYR A 54 -16.77 -4.97 -1.77
N ALA A 55 -17.43 -5.68 -2.68
CA ALA A 55 -18.89 -5.80 -2.66
C ALA A 55 -19.37 -7.16 -3.17
N GLN A 56 -20.31 -7.76 -2.42
CA GLN A 56 -21.03 -8.94 -2.86
C GLN A 56 -22.02 -8.60 -4.00
N GLY A 57 -22.11 -9.48 -5.00
CA GLY A 57 -23.13 -9.41 -6.06
C GLY A 57 -22.71 -8.69 -7.34
N ASN A 58 -21.47 -8.19 -7.43
CA ASN A 58 -20.88 -7.73 -8.68
C ASN A 58 -19.85 -8.77 -9.16
N GLU A 59 -20.13 -9.43 -10.29
CA GLU A 59 -19.23 -10.43 -10.88
C GLU A 59 -17.99 -9.80 -11.56
N GLN A 60 -17.93 -8.47 -11.66
CA GLN A 60 -16.75 -7.77 -12.15
C GLN A 60 -15.65 -7.71 -11.08
N ALA A 61 -14.40 -7.96 -11.49
CA ALA A 61 -13.23 -7.74 -10.64
C ALA A 61 -13.15 -6.24 -10.26
N GLY A 62 -13.04 -5.95 -8.97
CA GLY A 62 -12.82 -4.59 -8.48
C GLY A 62 -11.40 -4.11 -8.77
N GLU A 63 -11.20 -2.80 -8.63
CA GLU A 63 -9.86 -2.20 -8.60
C GLU A 63 -9.22 -2.47 -7.23
N PRO A 64 -8.14 -3.27 -7.16
CA PRO A 64 -7.52 -3.58 -5.88
C PRO A 64 -6.80 -2.34 -5.32
N LEU A 65 -7.02 -2.06 -4.05
CA LEU A 65 -6.24 -1.10 -3.27
C LEU A 65 -5.41 -1.85 -2.23
N VAL A 66 -4.25 -2.37 -2.64
CA VAL A 66 -3.33 -2.99 -1.68
C VAL A 66 -2.54 -1.91 -0.98
N ILE A 67 -2.59 -1.89 0.34
CA ILE A 67 -1.80 -0.99 1.16
C ILE A 67 -0.49 -1.68 1.52
N LEU A 68 0.60 -0.94 1.33
CA LEU A 68 1.96 -1.34 1.68
C LEU A 68 2.44 -0.49 2.84
N TRP A 69 2.96 -1.13 3.89
CA TRP A 69 3.64 -0.46 4.99
C TRP A 69 5.08 -0.95 5.07
N LEU A 70 6.02 -0.01 5.01
CA LEU A 70 7.46 -0.30 5.07
C LEU A 70 8.08 0.34 6.30
N TYR A 71 8.92 -0.40 7.02
CA TYR A 71 9.60 0.09 8.23
C TYR A 71 10.83 -0.77 8.59
N GLY A 72 11.60 -0.31 9.58
CA GLY A 72 12.69 -1.08 10.19
C GLY A 72 14.09 -0.80 9.65
N GLY A 73 14.20 -0.09 8.53
CA GLY A 73 15.45 0.35 7.94
C GLY A 73 15.23 1.48 6.94
N TRP A 74 16.31 2.11 6.49
CA TRP A 74 16.25 3.16 5.46
C TRP A 74 16.09 2.59 4.05
N PHE A 75 15.20 3.22 3.29
CA PHE A 75 14.98 2.93 1.87
C PHE A 75 14.55 4.20 1.14
N LYS A 76 14.72 4.22 -0.17
CA LYS A 76 14.29 5.31 -1.05
C LYS A 76 13.18 4.82 -1.99
N ASN A 77 12.06 5.53 -2.03
CA ASN A 77 11.06 5.33 -3.08
C ASN A 77 11.53 6.07 -4.35
N LEU A 78 11.80 5.34 -5.42
CA LEU A 78 12.37 5.93 -6.64
C LEU A 78 11.37 6.83 -7.40
N LYS A 79 10.07 6.75 -7.12
CA LYS A 79 9.07 7.67 -7.68
C LYS A 79 9.13 9.05 -7.03
N THR A 80 9.44 9.12 -5.74
CA THR A 80 9.50 10.39 -4.98
C THR A 80 10.93 10.87 -4.74
N ASP A 81 11.93 10.03 -5.01
CA ASP A 81 13.36 10.25 -4.74
C ASP A 81 13.70 10.53 -3.26
N GLN A 82 12.78 10.24 -2.35
CA GLN A 82 12.94 10.51 -0.92
C GLN A 82 13.36 9.24 -0.16
N ALA A 83 14.46 9.35 0.60
CA ALA A 83 14.89 8.32 1.55
C ALA A 83 14.19 8.52 2.90
N VAL A 84 13.60 7.45 3.45
CA VAL A 84 12.86 7.45 4.71
C VAL A 84 13.05 6.12 5.45
N PRO A 85 12.90 6.09 6.79
CA PRO A 85 12.97 4.86 7.58
C PRO A 85 11.61 4.14 7.71
N SER A 86 10.51 4.82 7.35
CA SER A 86 9.16 4.27 7.41
C SER A 86 8.24 5.08 6.50
N THR A 87 7.37 4.39 5.77
CA THR A 87 6.31 5.04 4.97
C THR A 87 5.19 4.07 4.62
N TRP A 88 4.12 4.64 4.09
CA TRP A 88 3.00 3.92 3.51
C TRP A 88 3.01 4.14 1.99
N SER A 89 2.58 3.13 1.25
CA SER A 89 2.37 3.22 -0.19
C SER A 89 1.16 2.36 -0.57
N THR A 90 0.75 2.44 -1.83
CA THR A 90 -0.37 1.66 -2.34
C THR A 90 -0.03 1.10 -3.69
N LEU A 91 -0.60 -0.07 -4.00
CA LEU A 91 -0.79 -0.52 -5.38
C LEU A 91 -2.27 -0.36 -5.66
N ASN A 92 -2.62 0.69 -6.41
CA ASN A 92 -3.99 1.00 -6.78
C ASN A 92 -4.22 0.57 -8.23
N GLY A 93 -4.71 -0.65 -8.40
CA GLY A 93 -4.84 -1.29 -9.70
C GLY A 93 -3.70 -2.26 -10.04
N TYR A 94 -3.92 -3.08 -11.06
CA TYR A 94 -3.04 -4.20 -11.42
C TYR A 94 -1.74 -3.77 -12.13
N ASP A 95 -1.73 -2.59 -12.74
CA ASP A 95 -0.56 -2.05 -13.45
C ASP A 95 0.35 -1.20 -12.55
N ASP A 96 -0.06 -0.96 -11.31
CA ASP A 96 0.72 -0.17 -10.35
C ASP A 96 1.97 -0.93 -9.90
N THR A 97 3.06 -0.16 -9.76
CA THR A 97 4.33 -0.67 -9.26
C THR A 97 4.95 0.29 -8.26
N LEU A 98 5.55 -0.27 -7.21
CA LEU A 98 6.41 0.46 -6.29
C LEU A 98 7.86 0.01 -6.51
N THR A 99 8.72 0.96 -6.87
CA THR A 99 10.17 0.70 -7.02
C THR A 99 10.94 1.33 -5.86
N LEU A 100 11.75 0.50 -5.20
CA LEU A 100 12.48 0.87 -4.00
C LEU A 100 13.97 0.62 -4.17
N GLU A 101 14.79 1.51 -3.64
CA GLU A 101 16.19 1.24 -3.32
C GLU A 101 16.29 1.04 -1.80
N VAL A 102 16.50 -0.22 -1.37
CA VAL A 102 16.63 -0.59 0.05
C VAL A 102 18.07 -0.39 0.47
N LEU A 103 18.31 0.51 1.42
CA LEU A 103 19.63 0.90 1.90
C LEU A 103 20.03 0.12 3.16
N GLU A 104 19.04 -0.29 3.96
CA GLU A 104 19.17 -1.13 5.14
C GLU A 104 18.06 -2.20 5.18
N PRO A 105 18.27 -3.34 5.87
CA PRO A 105 17.23 -4.35 6.03
C PRO A 105 15.88 -3.74 6.45
N THR A 106 14.84 -4.00 5.67
CA THR A 106 13.53 -3.35 5.79
C THR A 106 12.41 -4.38 5.71
N THR A 107 11.41 -4.27 6.58
CA THR A 107 10.19 -5.07 6.51
C THR A 107 9.21 -4.43 5.52
N LEU A 108 8.66 -5.22 4.61
CA LEU A 108 7.52 -4.87 3.76
C LEU A 108 6.30 -5.65 4.22
N CYS A 109 5.25 -4.94 4.67
CA CYS A 109 3.93 -5.48 4.98
C CYS A 109 2.94 -5.13 3.86
N ALA A 110 2.00 -6.04 3.57
CA ALA A 110 0.91 -5.83 2.63
C ALA A 110 -0.44 -6.31 3.20
N PHE A 111 -1.50 -5.54 2.99
CA PHE A 111 -2.86 -5.82 3.46
C PHE A 111 -3.88 -4.95 2.71
N PHE A 112 -5.17 -5.19 2.95
CA PHE A 112 -6.27 -4.34 2.49
C PHE A 112 -6.85 -3.54 3.66
N PHE A 113 -7.43 -2.36 3.37
CA PHE A 113 -8.36 -1.70 4.28
C PHE A 113 -9.77 -1.77 3.74
N ASP A 114 -10.69 -2.00 4.66
CA ASP A 114 -12.12 -2.01 4.41
C ASP A 114 -12.86 -1.72 5.72
N THR A 115 -14.04 -1.14 5.60
CA THR A 115 -14.97 -0.95 6.72
C THR A 115 -15.92 -2.15 6.88
N PHE A 116 -16.04 -3.04 5.89
CA PHE A 116 -16.97 -4.17 5.94
C PHE A 116 -16.41 -5.48 5.35
N VAL A 117 -15.53 -6.16 6.11
CA VAL A 117 -14.78 -7.33 5.62
C VAL A 117 -15.64 -8.51 5.13
N ASP A 118 -16.87 -8.67 5.62
CA ASP A 118 -17.72 -9.84 5.32
C ASP A 118 -18.16 -9.93 3.85
N ASP A 119 -18.13 -8.82 3.11
CA ASP A 119 -18.43 -8.79 1.68
C ASP A 119 -17.21 -8.84 0.75
N ASN A 120 -15.99 -8.82 1.33
CA ASN A 120 -14.77 -8.99 0.55
C ASN A 120 -14.71 -10.37 -0.11
N ARG A 121 -14.20 -10.40 -1.34
CA ARG A 121 -13.98 -11.64 -2.10
C ARG A 121 -12.65 -11.61 -2.83
N GLY A 122 -12.04 -12.80 -2.91
CA GLY A 122 -10.81 -13.02 -3.66
C GLY A 122 -9.54 -12.68 -2.88
N GLU A 123 -8.43 -12.79 -3.59
CA GLU A 123 -7.09 -12.53 -3.08
C GLU A 123 -6.21 -12.06 -4.24
N VAL A 124 -5.13 -11.35 -3.92
CA VAL A 124 -4.10 -10.96 -4.88
C VAL A 124 -2.74 -11.50 -4.45
N VAL A 125 -1.91 -11.81 -5.43
CA VAL A 125 -0.53 -12.24 -5.21
C VAL A 125 0.38 -11.10 -5.59
N LEU A 126 1.19 -10.64 -4.65
CA LEU A 126 2.24 -9.66 -4.93
C LEU A 126 3.50 -10.36 -5.43
N SER A 127 4.15 -9.79 -6.45
CA SER A 127 5.54 -10.10 -6.75
C SER A 127 6.45 -9.04 -6.16
N VAL A 128 7.47 -9.49 -5.42
CA VAL A 128 8.57 -8.67 -4.89
C VAL A 128 9.84 -9.16 -5.56
N VAL A 129 10.33 -8.41 -6.56
CA VAL A 129 11.48 -8.82 -7.38
C VAL A 129 12.66 -7.93 -7.04
N LYS A 130 13.78 -8.53 -6.64
CA LYS A 130 15.07 -7.85 -6.55
C LYS A 130 15.70 -7.79 -7.93
N ILE A 131 16.14 -6.60 -8.35
CA ILE A 131 16.83 -6.36 -9.63
C ILE A 131 18.31 -6.01 -9.44
#